data_AF-A0A812L1E0-F1
#
_entry.id   AF-A0A812L1E0-F1
#
_cell.length_a   1.000
_cell.length_b   1.000
_cell.length_c   1.000
_cell.angle_alpha   90.00
_cell.angle_beta   90.00
_cell.angle_gamma   90.00
#
_symmetry.space_group_name_H-M   'P 1'
#
loop_
_entity.id
_entity.type
_entity.pdbx_description
1 polymer ?
#
loop_
_entity_poly.entity_id
_entity_poly.type
_entity_poly.pdbx_seq_one_letter_code
_entity_poly.pdbx_strand_id
1 'polypeptide(L)'
;MAPSIQLVSQDPRIWVTDDSVSAEFLQSVDDAFKSENRHVVEKHSGRKIVARNLDFEKDDLWQELFQRISDICGLEGAVPHHRNFMVTEVYGSGQDAHVDHANVDDVAAGDPIDFLDMTRQSPSNSDPRRVVPTISIILYFNSVGGIRFPYADGMQTIAGKRGRMILFENYQDERRPLHKTSATHYGIYFEQVPKRLLVLGVLANETPPMNGSAKPTKGLIYCAGTERDPLFHDNPSYDVYKYSPPPAAKADLIITLDVSSKKETCTVLGRNMAGEEVYNLPYLLYPPFFF
;
A
#
# COMPACT_ATOMS: atom_id res chain seq x y z
N MET A 1 -7.81 -21.89 -4.85
CA MET A 1 -8.38 -20.98 -5.88
C MET A 1 -7.33 -19.91 -6.15
N ALA A 2 -7.12 -19.55 -7.42
CA ALA A 2 -6.24 -18.41 -7.71
C ALA A 2 -6.90 -17.12 -7.17
N PRO A 3 -6.13 -16.21 -6.53
CA PRO A 3 -6.68 -14.95 -6.05
C PRO A 3 -7.23 -14.13 -7.22
N SER A 4 -8.39 -13.51 -7.03
CA SER A 4 -9.01 -12.66 -8.05
C SER A 4 -8.40 -11.26 -8.01
N ILE A 5 -7.82 -10.84 -9.12
CA ILE A 5 -7.25 -9.49 -9.27
C ILE A 5 -8.29 -8.60 -9.94
N GLN A 6 -8.70 -7.55 -9.25
CA GLN A 6 -9.72 -6.60 -9.73
C GLN A 6 -9.06 -5.29 -10.14
N LEU A 7 -9.29 -4.85 -11.38
CA LEU A 7 -8.93 -3.51 -11.85
C LEU A 7 -9.99 -2.52 -11.35
N VAL A 8 -9.60 -1.59 -10.47
CA VAL A 8 -10.51 -0.62 -9.80
C VAL A 8 -10.37 0.81 -10.30
N SER A 9 -9.30 1.12 -11.05
CA SER A 9 -9.11 2.39 -11.75
C SER A 9 -8.39 2.15 -13.07
N GLN A 10 -8.66 3.00 -14.08
CA GLN A 10 -7.98 2.98 -15.37
C GLN A 10 -6.85 4.02 -15.47
N ASP A 11 -6.96 5.13 -14.73
CA ASP A 11 -5.93 6.15 -14.66
C ASP A 11 -5.70 6.65 -13.21
N PRO A 12 -4.58 6.27 -12.57
CA PRO A 12 -3.64 5.26 -13.05
C PRO A 12 -4.35 3.90 -13.07
N ARG A 13 -3.77 2.90 -13.74
CA ARG A 13 -4.30 1.54 -13.58
C ARG A 13 -4.00 1.09 -12.14
N ILE A 14 -5.04 0.70 -11.43
CA ILE A 14 -4.96 0.27 -10.02
C ILE A 14 -5.63 -1.08 -9.91
N TRP A 15 -4.90 -2.06 -9.39
CA TRP A 15 -5.42 -3.38 -9.11
C TRP A 15 -5.49 -3.61 -7.62
N VAL A 16 -6.56 -4.29 -7.20
CA VAL A 16 -6.74 -4.76 -5.84
C VAL A 16 -6.87 -6.27 -5.90
N THR A 17 -6.14 -6.95 -5.03
CA THR A 17 -6.28 -8.38 -4.83
C THR A 17 -6.41 -8.66 -3.35
N ASP A 18 -7.44 -9.41 -2.99
CA ASP A 18 -7.66 -9.91 -1.64
C ASP A 18 -7.14 -11.35 -1.56
N ASP A 19 -6.88 -11.82 -0.35
CA ASP A 19 -6.53 -13.23 -0.06
C ASP A 19 -5.31 -13.74 -0.84
N SER A 20 -4.43 -12.84 -1.27
CA SER A 20 -3.19 -13.17 -1.98
C SER A 20 -2.04 -13.49 -1.03
N VAL A 21 -2.25 -13.37 0.28
CA VAL A 21 -1.25 -13.65 1.29
C VAL A 21 -1.77 -14.79 2.16
N SER A 22 -0.91 -15.78 2.43
CA SER A 22 -1.31 -16.94 3.22
C SER A 22 -1.68 -16.51 4.64
N ALA A 23 -2.68 -17.19 5.22
CA ALA A 23 -3.09 -16.92 6.60
C ALA A 23 -1.94 -17.13 7.58
N GLU A 24 -1.06 -18.10 7.29
CA GLU A 24 0.14 -18.39 8.07
C GLU A 24 1.13 -17.22 8.07
N PHE A 25 1.43 -16.63 6.92
CA PHE A 25 2.30 -15.45 6.86
C PHE A 25 1.67 -14.22 7.53
N LEU A 26 0.36 -14.02 7.39
CA LEU A 26 -0.33 -12.95 8.09
C LEU A 26 -0.25 -13.14 9.62
N GLN A 27 -0.36 -14.39 10.09
CA GLN A 27 -0.27 -14.73 11.51
C GLN A 27 1.15 -14.57 12.05
N SER A 28 2.17 -14.99 11.30
CA SER A 28 3.57 -14.84 11.71
C SER A 28 3.94 -13.37 11.90
N VAL A 29 3.47 -12.49 11.01
CA VAL A 29 3.62 -11.03 11.16
C VAL A 29 2.90 -10.53 12.41
N ASP A 30 1.66 -10.94 12.67
CA ASP A 30 0.98 -10.54 13.92
C ASP A 30 1.76 -10.92 15.17
N ASP A 31 2.30 -12.14 15.19
CA ASP A 31 2.99 -12.66 16.36
C ASP A 31 4.31 -11.93 16.61
N ALA A 32 5.05 -11.56 15.56
CA ALA A 32 6.24 -10.73 15.66
C ALA A 32 5.93 -9.34 16.27
N PHE A 33 4.81 -8.73 15.87
CA PHE A 33 4.37 -7.44 16.41
C PHE A 33 3.77 -7.52 17.83
N LYS A 34 3.48 -8.72 18.36
CA LYS A 34 3.12 -8.90 19.78
C LYS A 34 4.34 -8.93 20.69
N SER A 35 5.50 -9.40 20.20
CA SER A 35 6.71 -9.59 21.01
C SER A 35 7.60 -8.35 21.12
N GLU A 36 7.56 -7.43 20.15
CA GLU A 36 8.49 -6.30 20.07
C GLU A 36 7.79 -4.96 20.35
N ASN A 37 8.28 -4.16 21.31
CA ASN A 37 7.64 -2.89 21.72
C ASN A 37 8.42 -1.62 21.33
N ARG A 38 9.44 -1.72 20.47
CA ARG A 38 10.21 -0.55 20.04
C ARG A 38 9.40 0.31 19.07
N HIS A 39 9.26 1.59 19.40
CA HIS A 39 8.64 2.59 18.55
C HIS A 39 9.64 3.69 18.22
N VAL A 40 9.64 4.12 16.98
CA VAL A 40 10.29 5.35 16.53
C VAL A 40 9.23 6.43 16.46
N VAL A 41 9.45 7.54 17.17
CA VAL A 41 8.57 8.71 17.09
C VAL A 41 9.26 9.73 16.22
N GLU A 42 8.68 10.00 15.06
CA GLU A 42 9.17 11.02 14.16
C GLU A 42 8.27 12.25 14.22
N LYS A 43 8.93 13.42 14.24
CA LYS A 43 8.25 14.71 14.07
C LYS A 43 8.60 15.23 12.71
N HIS A 44 7.66 15.14 11.79
CA HIS A 44 7.84 15.60 10.43
C HIS A 44 6.94 16.82 10.20
N SER A 45 7.50 18.00 9.90
CA SER A 45 6.70 19.23 9.64
C SER A 45 5.68 19.58 10.75
N GLY A 46 6.06 19.37 12.02
CA GLY A 46 5.19 19.61 13.19
C GLY A 46 4.11 18.55 13.43
N ARG A 47 3.96 17.60 12.51
CA ARG A 47 3.09 16.42 12.60
C ARG A 47 3.81 15.29 13.33
N LYS A 48 3.11 14.62 14.24
CA LYS A 48 3.65 13.47 14.99
C LYS A 48 3.21 12.19 14.29
N ILE A 49 4.19 11.43 13.82
CA ILE A 49 3.99 10.08 13.31
C ILE A 49 4.76 9.12 14.20
N VAL A 50 4.13 8.02 14.56
CA VAL A 50 4.78 6.94 15.30
C VAL A 50 4.83 5.73 14.39
N ALA A 51 6.03 5.19 14.24
CA ALA A 51 6.28 3.99 13.47
C ALA A 51 6.89 2.89 14.34
N ARG A 52 6.54 1.64 14.05
CA ARG A 52 7.21 0.44 14.56
C ARG A 52 7.56 -0.43 13.37
N ASN A 53 8.85 -0.68 13.21
CA ASN A 53 9.45 -1.32 12.06
C ASN A 53 10.02 -2.65 12.50
N LEU A 54 9.65 -3.74 11.83
CA LEU A 54 10.22 -5.07 12.07
C LEU A 54 10.76 -5.62 10.76
N ASP A 55 12.04 -6.00 10.78
CA ASP A 55 12.67 -6.77 9.73
C ASP A 55 12.34 -8.25 9.88
N PHE A 56 12.04 -8.88 8.76
CA PHE A 56 11.77 -10.30 8.66
C PHE A 56 12.80 -10.92 7.74
N GLU A 57 13.38 -12.04 8.17
CA GLU A 57 14.33 -12.80 7.36
C GLU A 57 13.62 -13.61 6.28
N LYS A 58 14.37 -13.96 5.22
CA LYS A 58 13.92 -14.84 4.16
C LYS A 58 13.58 -16.24 4.70
N ASP A 59 12.32 -16.62 4.59
CA ASP A 59 11.81 -17.97 4.83
C ASP A 59 10.96 -18.47 3.65
N ASP A 60 10.31 -19.63 3.80
CA ASP A 60 9.47 -20.23 2.75
C ASP A 60 8.19 -19.41 2.51
N LEU A 61 7.60 -18.83 3.55
CA LEU A 61 6.38 -18.02 3.44
C LEU A 61 6.65 -16.70 2.69
N TRP A 62 7.80 -16.11 2.92
CA TRP A 62 8.30 -14.95 2.19
C TRP A 62 8.55 -15.27 0.72
N GLN A 63 9.19 -16.41 0.43
CA GLN A 63 9.42 -16.84 -0.95
C GLN A 63 8.10 -17.04 -1.70
N GLU A 64 7.10 -17.64 -1.05
CA GLU A 64 5.75 -17.78 -1.61
C GLU A 64 5.12 -16.42 -1.94
N LEU A 65 5.19 -15.45 -1.01
CA LEU A 65 4.65 -14.11 -1.23
C LEU A 65 5.30 -13.41 -2.42
N PHE A 66 6.63 -13.38 -2.48
CA PHE A 66 7.35 -12.67 -3.54
C PHE A 66 7.25 -13.36 -4.90
N GLN A 67 7.21 -14.69 -4.93
CA GLN A 67 6.89 -15.43 -6.15
C GLN A 67 5.50 -15.03 -6.66
N ARG A 68 4.51 -14.97 -5.77
CA ARG A 68 3.15 -14.56 -6.14
C ARG A 68 3.11 -13.12 -6.65
N ILE A 69 3.84 -12.20 -6.02
CA ILE A 69 3.95 -10.81 -6.51
C ILE A 69 4.60 -10.78 -7.91
N SER A 70 5.67 -11.54 -8.11
CA SER A 70 6.33 -11.68 -9.41
C SER A 70 5.35 -12.17 -10.48
N ASP A 71 4.57 -13.20 -10.18
CA ASP A 71 3.59 -13.79 -11.10
C ASP A 71 2.48 -12.78 -11.44
N ILE A 72 1.94 -12.08 -10.43
CA ILE A 72 0.92 -11.03 -10.61
C ILE A 72 1.46 -9.91 -11.51
N CYS A 73 2.68 -9.48 -11.24
CA CYS A 73 3.36 -8.43 -11.98
C CYS A 73 3.94 -8.92 -13.31
N GLY A 74 3.80 -10.18 -13.70
CA GLY A 74 4.32 -10.70 -14.96
C GLY A 74 5.84 -10.51 -15.12
N LEU A 75 6.60 -10.70 -14.04
CA LEU A 75 8.05 -10.50 -14.05
C LEU A 75 8.82 -11.79 -14.43
N GLU A 76 9.90 -11.63 -15.19
CA GLU A 76 10.79 -12.73 -15.56
C GLU A 76 11.70 -13.12 -14.39
N GLY A 77 11.46 -14.29 -13.80
CA GLY A 77 12.37 -14.89 -12.81
C GLY A 77 12.74 -13.94 -11.67
N ALA A 78 11.81 -13.08 -11.25
CA ALA A 78 12.13 -12.02 -10.31
C ALA A 78 12.58 -12.64 -8.99
N VAL A 79 13.87 -12.48 -8.70
CA VAL A 79 14.41 -12.78 -7.38
C VAL A 79 14.14 -11.54 -6.53
N PRO A 80 13.47 -11.68 -5.39
CA PRO A 80 13.36 -10.57 -4.44
C PRO A 80 14.75 -10.03 -4.08
N HIS A 81 14.87 -8.71 -4.16
CA HIS A 81 16.14 -7.99 -4.04
C HIS A 81 16.82 -8.12 -2.66
N HIS A 82 16.03 -8.20 -1.59
CA HIS A 82 16.56 -8.14 -0.24
C HIS A 82 16.50 -9.50 0.47
N ARG A 83 17.50 -9.74 1.32
CA ARG A 83 17.48 -10.88 2.27
C ARG A 83 16.40 -10.74 3.33
N ASN A 84 16.00 -9.50 3.60
CA ASN A 84 15.01 -9.14 4.60
C ASN A 84 13.97 -8.20 3.98
N PHE A 85 12.78 -8.16 4.57
CA PHE A 85 11.78 -7.15 4.25
C PHE A 85 11.30 -6.52 5.55
N MET A 86 10.83 -5.28 5.45
CA MET A 86 10.34 -4.55 6.60
C MET A 86 8.83 -4.41 6.56
N VAL A 87 8.17 -4.88 7.61
CA VAL A 87 6.78 -4.53 7.87
C VAL A 87 6.76 -3.37 8.86
N THR A 88 5.86 -2.43 8.63
CA THR A 88 5.72 -1.25 9.47
C THR A 88 4.31 -1.10 9.99
N GLU A 89 4.21 -0.84 11.28
CA GLU A 89 3.05 -0.22 11.88
C GLU A 89 3.23 1.29 11.94
N VAL A 90 2.25 2.03 11.44
CA VAL A 90 2.24 3.49 11.44
C VAL A 90 0.92 4.02 11.97
N TYR A 91 1.00 5.03 12.83
CA TYR A 91 -0.15 5.80 13.31
C TYR A 91 0.27 7.24 13.64
N GLY A 92 -0.72 8.12 13.77
CA GLY A 92 -0.52 9.55 13.99
C GLY A 92 -1.22 10.37 12.91
N SER A 93 -0.67 11.55 12.65
CA SER A 93 -1.18 12.44 11.60
C SER A 93 -0.96 11.83 10.21
N GLY A 94 -1.95 11.98 9.34
CA GLY A 94 -1.92 11.45 7.97
C GLY A 94 -0.72 11.92 7.14
N GLN A 95 -0.47 11.18 6.07
CA GLN A 95 0.59 11.45 5.09
C GLN A 95 0.15 12.51 4.08
N ASP A 96 1.09 13.31 3.60
CA ASP A 96 0.84 14.18 2.46
C ASP A 96 0.82 13.38 1.15
N ALA A 97 0.14 13.92 0.13
CA ALA A 97 0.07 13.31 -1.19
C ALA A 97 1.44 13.32 -1.87
N HIS A 98 1.91 12.17 -2.34
CA HIS A 98 3.23 11.97 -2.91
C HIS A 98 3.22 10.87 -3.97
N VAL A 99 4.34 10.69 -4.66
CA VAL A 99 4.63 9.53 -5.51
C VAL A 99 5.80 8.78 -4.86
N ASP A 100 5.76 7.45 -4.87
CA ASP A 100 6.82 6.63 -4.28
C ASP A 100 8.14 6.85 -5.02
N HIS A 101 9.24 6.74 -4.28
CA HIS A 101 10.59 6.76 -4.85
C HIS A 101 11.41 5.61 -4.26
N ALA A 102 12.35 5.11 -5.04
CA ALA A 102 13.35 4.13 -4.65
C ALA A 102 14.73 4.75 -4.80
N ASN A 103 15.58 4.66 -3.78
CA ASN A 103 17.00 4.97 -3.95
C ASN A 103 17.71 3.82 -4.68
N VAL A 104 18.12 4.04 -5.93
CA VAL A 104 18.73 2.99 -6.75
C VAL A 104 20.11 2.57 -6.25
N ASP A 105 20.79 3.37 -5.43
CA ASP A 105 22.06 2.97 -4.82
C ASP A 105 21.86 1.95 -3.69
N ASP A 106 20.81 2.14 -2.88
CA ASP A 106 20.44 1.18 -1.83
C ASP A 106 19.94 -0.14 -2.41
N VAL A 107 19.26 -0.05 -3.56
CA VAL A 107 18.92 -1.22 -4.37
C VAL A 107 20.20 -1.81 -4.97
N ALA A 108 21.05 -1.07 -5.68
CA ALA A 108 22.26 -1.64 -6.31
C ALA A 108 23.25 -2.29 -5.32
N ALA A 109 23.19 -1.96 -4.03
CA ALA A 109 24.03 -2.56 -2.99
C ALA A 109 23.75 -4.07 -2.75
N GLY A 110 22.58 -4.58 -3.15
CA GLY A 110 22.19 -5.98 -3.00
C GLY A 110 22.41 -6.81 -4.27
N ASP A 111 21.95 -6.30 -5.42
CA ASP A 111 22.06 -6.96 -6.73
C ASP A 111 22.45 -5.97 -7.85
N PRO A 112 23.13 -6.43 -8.92
CA PRO A 112 23.38 -5.60 -10.10
C PRO A 112 22.09 -5.19 -10.79
N ILE A 113 21.79 -3.89 -10.79
CA ILE A 113 20.66 -3.31 -11.52
C ILE A 113 21.04 -2.86 -12.93
N ASP A 114 22.06 -3.48 -13.54
CA ASP A 114 22.61 -3.12 -14.86
C ASP A 114 21.58 -3.18 -16.00
N PHE A 115 20.46 -3.88 -15.78
CA PHE A 115 19.37 -3.95 -16.75
C PHE A 115 18.52 -2.67 -16.76
N LEU A 116 18.54 -1.87 -15.70
CA LEU A 116 17.68 -0.71 -15.52
C LEU A 116 18.22 0.47 -16.33
N ASP A 117 17.43 0.90 -17.30
CA ASP A 117 17.69 2.10 -18.10
C ASP A 117 17.19 3.33 -17.36
N MET A 118 18.13 4.05 -16.73
CA MET A 118 17.84 5.26 -15.96
C MET A 118 17.22 6.37 -16.81
N THR A 119 17.40 6.37 -18.14
CA THR A 119 16.76 7.38 -19.02
C THR A 119 15.25 7.20 -19.13
N ARG A 120 14.74 6.04 -18.70
CA ARG A 120 13.32 5.68 -18.70
C ARG A 120 12.64 5.81 -17.33
N GLN A 121 13.40 6.20 -16.30
CA GLN A 121 12.90 6.37 -14.94
C GLN A 121 12.76 7.85 -14.63
N SER A 122 11.68 8.23 -13.93
CA SER A 122 11.48 9.59 -13.40
C SER A 122 12.40 9.78 -12.20
N PRO A 123 13.43 10.65 -12.28
CA PRO A 123 14.22 10.99 -11.11
C PRO A 123 13.46 11.95 -10.20
N SER A 124 13.80 11.94 -8.92
CA SER A 124 13.57 13.07 -8.01
C SER A 124 14.48 14.24 -8.40
N ASN A 125 14.05 15.47 -8.17
CA ASN A 125 14.89 16.65 -8.43
C ASN A 125 15.98 16.82 -7.40
N SER A 126 15.74 16.39 -6.15
CA SER A 126 16.73 16.51 -5.08
C SER A 126 17.82 15.47 -5.21
N ASP A 127 17.50 14.30 -5.77
CA ASP A 127 18.44 13.22 -6.00
C ASP A 127 18.08 12.41 -7.27
N PRO A 128 18.90 12.47 -8.34
CA PRO A 128 18.66 11.70 -9.56
C PRO A 128 18.82 10.19 -9.38
N ARG A 129 19.38 9.72 -8.26
CA ARG A 129 19.44 8.30 -7.88
C ARG A 129 18.15 7.85 -7.19
N ARG A 130 17.26 8.75 -6.81
CA ARG A 130 15.93 8.40 -6.33
C ARG A 130 14.96 8.43 -7.49
N VAL A 131 14.41 7.28 -7.85
CA VAL A 131 13.52 7.16 -9.00
C VAL A 131 12.16 6.61 -8.63
N VAL A 132 11.14 7.04 -9.37
CA VAL A 132 9.78 6.50 -9.21
C VAL A 132 9.75 5.06 -9.72
N PRO A 133 9.24 4.09 -8.94
CA PRO A 133 9.17 2.71 -9.39
C PRO A 133 8.12 2.54 -10.48
N THR A 134 8.27 1.55 -11.35
CA THR A 134 7.30 1.29 -12.43
C THR A 134 5.92 0.92 -11.88
N ILE A 135 5.89 0.00 -10.91
CA ILE A 135 4.70 -0.35 -10.12
C ILE A 135 4.98 -0.08 -8.65
N SER A 136 4.02 0.49 -7.95
CA SER A 136 4.00 0.57 -6.49
C SER A 136 3.04 -0.47 -5.92
N ILE A 137 3.39 -1.07 -4.78
CA ILE A 137 2.63 -2.16 -4.16
C ILE A 137 2.50 -1.89 -2.67
N ILE A 138 1.25 -1.87 -2.18
CA ILE A 138 0.93 -1.75 -0.75
C ILE A 138 0.22 -3.02 -0.29
N LEU A 139 0.84 -3.75 0.64
CA LEU A 139 0.24 -4.91 1.29
C LEU A 139 -0.20 -4.55 2.71
N TYR A 140 -1.45 -4.84 3.05
CA TYR A 140 -2.03 -4.60 4.37
C TYR A 140 -2.03 -5.87 5.23
N PHE A 141 -1.53 -5.77 6.46
CA PHE A 141 -1.56 -6.87 7.45
C PHE A 141 -2.70 -6.74 8.45
N ASN A 142 -3.38 -5.60 8.50
CA ASN A 142 -4.59 -5.40 9.28
C ASN A 142 -5.62 -4.57 8.51
N SER A 143 -6.84 -4.50 9.02
CA SER A 143 -7.95 -3.77 8.41
C SER A 143 -8.04 -2.33 8.95
N VAL A 144 -6.92 -1.61 8.87
CA VAL A 144 -6.80 -0.22 9.36
C VAL A 144 -6.29 0.69 8.25
N GLY A 145 -6.84 1.90 8.19
CA GLY A 145 -6.52 2.93 7.22
C GLY A 145 -7.04 2.64 5.83
N GLY A 146 -6.30 3.18 4.87
CA GLY A 146 -6.56 3.02 3.45
C GLY A 146 -5.52 3.79 2.64
N ILE A 147 -5.77 3.87 1.34
CA ILE A 147 -5.00 4.67 0.39
C ILE A 147 -5.96 5.48 -0.48
N ARG A 148 -5.58 6.73 -0.74
CA ARG A 148 -6.32 7.66 -1.60
C ARG A 148 -5.44 8.13 -2.74
N PHE A 149 -6.03 8.22 -3.94
CA PHE A 149 -5.42 8.83 -5.12
C PHE A 149 -6.18 10.13 -5.45
N PRO A 150 -5.73 11.31 -4.99
CA PRO A 150 -6.47 12.56 -5.14
C PRO A 150 -6.71 13.00 -6.59
N TYR A 151 -5.82 12.59 -7.51
CA TYR A 151 -5.90 12.97 -8.93
C TYR A 151 -6.44 11.85 -9.84
N ALA A 152 -6.88 10.72 -9.27
CA ALA A 152 -7.56 9.68 -10.02
C ALA A 152 -9.07 10.00 -10.10
N ASP A 153 -9.58 10.17 -11.32
CA ASP A 153 -10.96 10.59 -11.55
C ASP A 153 -11.97 9.56 -11.05
N GLY A 154 -13.02 10.04 -10.37
CA GLY A 154 -14.09 9.21 -9.83
C GLY A 154 -13.66 8.22 -8.74
N MET A 155 -12.38 8.15 -8.39
CA MET A 155 -11.87 7.14 -7.47
C MET A 155 -12.26 7.45 -6.02
N GLN A 156 -12.72 6.45 -5.30
CA GLN A 156 -12.91 6.49 -3.85
C GLN A 156 -11.66 5.96 -3.13
N THR A 157 -11.58 6.20 -1.83
CA THR A 157 -10.55 5.60 -0.97
C THR A 157 -10.65 4.08 -1.03
N ILE A 158 -9.51 3.42 -1.24
CA ILE A 158 -9.42 1.96 -1.07
C ILE A 158 -9.12 1.69 0.39
N ALA A 159 -10.11 1.18 1.12
CA ALA A 159 -9.93 0.79 2.51
C ALA A 159 -8.89 -0.32 2.65
N GLY A 160 -8.09 -0.23 3.71
CA GLY A 160 -7.22 -1.32 4.13
C GLY A 160 -8.03 -2.54 4.54
N LYS A 161 -7.55 -3.72 4.16
CA LYS A 161 -8.12 -5.01 4.58
C LYS A 161 -6.95 -5.95 4.82
N ARG A 162 -7.00 -6.73 5.90
CA ARG A 162 -5.98 -7.76 6.16
C ARG A 162 -5.80 -8.68 4.94
N GLY A 163 -4.56 -8.83 4.48
CA GLY A 163 -4.20 -9.64 3.31
C GLY A 163 -4.47 -8.98 1.95
N ARG A 164 -5.01 -7.75 1.92
CA ARG A 164 -5.21 -6.99 0.69
C ARG A 164 -3.91 -6.42 0.18
N MET A 165 -3.67 -6.63 -1.10
CA MET A 165 -2.59 -5.99 -1.85
C MET A 165 -3.19 -5.02 -2.86
N ILE A 166 -2.62 -3.82 -2.93
CA ILE A 166 -2.98 -2.78 -3.88
C ILE A 166 -1.77 -2.52 -4.75
N LEU A 167 -1.91 -2.65 -6.06
CA LEU A 167 -0.85 -2.41 -7.04
C LEU A 167 -1.29 -1.26 -7.95
N PHE A 168 -0.38 -0.35 -8.29
CA PHE A 168 -0.70 0.73 -9.21
C PHE A 168 0.50 1.14 -10.05
N GLU A 169 0.21 1.56 -11.28
CA GLU A 169 1.24 1.99 -12.22
C GLU A 169 1.60 3.44 -12.03
N ASN A 170 2.90 3.73 -12.03
CA ASN A 170 3.36 5.10 -12.00
C ASN A 170 3.66 5.66 -13.40
N TYR A 171 3.65 4.86 -14.46
CA TYR A 171 4.01 5.33 -15.81
C TYR A 171 2.96 5.01 -16.87
N GLN A 172 2.99 5.82 -17.92
CA GLN A 172 2.53 5.45 -19.25
C GLN A 172 3.78 5.28 -20.12
N ASP A 173 4.02 4.08 -20.68
CA ASP A 173 5.31 3.74 -21.28
C ASP A 173 5.71 4.68 -22.42
N GLU A 174 4.75 5.16 -23.21
CA GLU A 174 5.00 6.09 -24.32
C GLU A 174 5.43 7.50 -23.84
N ARG A 175 5.26 7.81 -22.54
CA ARG A 175 5.54 9.12 -21.94
C ARG A 175 6.73 9.12 -20.99
N ARG A 176 7.41 7.99 -20.82
CA ARG A 176 8.62 7.91 -19.99
C ARG A 176 9.67 8.93 -20.44
N PRO A 177 10.46 9.51 -19.51
CA PRO A 177 10.54 9.20 -18.07
C PRO A 177 9.47 9.88 -17.20
N LEU A 178 8.43 10.50 -17.78
CA LEU A 178 7.41 11.18 -16.96
C LEU A 178 6.50 10.16 -16.27
N HIS A 179 6.42 10.24 -14.94
CA HIS A 179 5.42 9.51 -14.17
C HIS A 179 4.03 10.19 -14.26
N LYS A 180 2.99 9.41 -13.97
CA LYS A 180 1.58 9.83 -13.96
C LYS A 180 1.28 10.63 -12.68
N THR A 181 0.77 11.85 -12.83
CA THR A 181 0.23 12.62 -11.69
C THR A 181 -0.95 11.92 -11.03
N SER A 182 -1.74 11.16 -11.80
CA SER A 182 -2.86 10.37 -11.28
C SER A 182 -2.41 9.32 -10.24
N ALA A 183 -1.15 8.88 -10.28
CA ALA A 183 -0.54 7.95 -9.32
C ALA A 183 -0.09 8.58 -8.01
N THR A 184 -0.17 9.90 -7.86
CA THR A 184 0.02 10.53 -6.55
C THR A 184 -1.01 9.99 -5.58
N HIS A 185 -0.58 9.63 -4.38
CA HIS A 185 -1.42 9.03 -3.37
C HIS A 185 -0.98 9.42 -1.95
N TYR A 186 -1.79 9.07 -0.97
CA TYR A 186 -1.43 9.14 0.45
C TYR A 186 -2.11 8.05 1.26
N GLY A 187 -1.44 7.61 2.32
CA GLY A 187 -2.01 6.73 3.34
C GLY A 187 -2.95 7.48 4.29
N ILE A 188 -4.07 6.85 4.62
CA ILE A 188 -4.97 7.30 5.69
C ILE A 188 -4.54 6.63 7.00
N TYR A 189 -4.20 7.46 7.99
CA TYR A 189 -3.74 7.05 9.32
C TYR A 189 -4.69 7.56 10.40
N PHE A 190 -4.69 6.88 11.54
CA PHE A 190 -5.44 7.28 12.73
C PHE A 190 -4.47 7.57 13.87
N GLU A 191 -4.82 8.49 14.77
CA GLU A 191 -3.89 8.93 15.82
C GLU A 191 -3.50 7.83 16.81
N GLN A 192 -4.36 6.83 17.01
CA GLN A 192 -4.18 5.81 18.05
C GLN A 192 -4.39 4.37 17.55
N VAL A 193 -4.64 4.20 16.25
CA VAL A 193 -4.88 2.88 15.66
C VAL A 193 -3.79 2.59 14.62
N PRO A 194 -2.85 1.68 14.91
CA PRO A 194 -1.75 1.37 14.01
C PRO A 194 -2.26 0.69 12.74
N LYS A 195 -1.93 1.29 11.60
CA LYS A 195 -2.01 0.65 10.29
C LYS A 195 -0.76 -0.19 10.09
N ARG A 196 -0.89 -1.49 9.79
CA ARG A 196 0.25 -2.38 9.53
C ARG A 196 0.35 -2.72 8.05
N LEU A 197 1.50 -2.42 7.45
CA LEU A 197 1.70 -2.52 6.01
C LEU A 197 3.12 -2.92 5.63
N LEU A 198 3.26 -3.42 4.41
CA LEU A 198 4.52 -3.56 3.67
C LEU A 198 4.39 -2.75 2.38
N VAL A 199 5.38 -1.90 2.10
CA VAL A 199 5.48 -1.14 0.84
C VAL A 199 6.58 -1.75 -0.01
N LEU A 200 6.24 -2.11 -1.24
CA LEU A 200 7.17 -2.62 -2.24
C LEU A 200 7.05 -1.79 -3.50
N GLY A 201 8.05 -1.90 -4.36
CA GLY A 201 7.94 -1.41 -5.73
C GLY A 201 8.65 -2.31 -6.71
N VAL A 202 8.32 -2.13 -7.99
CA VAL A 202 8.93 -2.83 -9.12
C VAL A 202 9.73 -1.85 -9.94
N LEU A 203 11.03 -2.09 -10.10
CA LEU A 203 11.87 -1.37 -11.05
C LEU A 203 11.93 -2.16 -12.37
N ALA A 204 11.51 -1.52 -13.46
CA ALA A 204 11.48 -2.10 -14.80
C ALA A 204 11.54 -0.99 -15.86
N ASN A 205 12.02 -1.31 -17.07
CA ASN A 205 12.11 -0.34 -18.16
C ASN A 205 10.79 -0.12 -18.91
N GLU A 206 9.87 -1.07 -18.76
CA GLU A 206 8.54 -1.05 -19.35
C GLU A 206 7.55 -1.51 -18.28
N THR A 207 6.30 -1.09 -18.44
CA THR A 207 5.23 -1.48 -17.53
C THR A 207 4.89 -2.95 -17.78
N PRO A 208 5.05 -3.83 -16.78
CA PRO A 208 4.85 -5.26 -17.00
C PRO A 208 3.40 -5.61 -17.39
N PRO A 209 3.21 -6.66 -18.21
CA PRO A 209 1.88 -7.14 -18.56
C PRO A 209 1.25 -7.88 -17.36
N MET A 210 0.50 -7.14 -16.54
CA MET A 210 -0.21 -7.71 -15.38
C MET A 210 -1.06 -8.93 -15.80
N ASN A 211 -1.07 -9.97 -14.98
CA ASN A 211 -1.80 -11.23 -15.20
C ASN A 211 -1.26 -12.15 -16.32
N GLY A 212 0.03 -12.06 -16.67
CA GLY A 212 0.73 -13.11 -17.44
C GLY A 212 0.23 -13.33 -18.87
N SER A 213 -0.50 -12.38 -19.44
CA SER A 213 -1.08 -12.49 -20.79
C SER A 213 -0.06 -12.23 -21.91
N ALA A 214 1.14 -11.72 -21.58
CA ALA A 214 2.20 -11.42 -22.52
C ALA A 214 3.57 -11.91 -22.02
N LYS A 215 4.62 -11.69 -22.83
CA LYS A 215 5.99 -12.06 -22.47
C LYS A 215 6.39 -11.41 -21.13
N PRO A 216 6.96 -12.17 -20.18
CA PRO A 216 7.40 -11.60 -18.91
C PRO A 216 8.39 -10.44 -19.10
N THR A 217 8.27 -9.43 -18.24
CA THR A 217 9.16 -8.26 -18.25
C THR A 217 10.29 -8.47 -17.26
N LYS A 218 11.53 -8.15 -17.67
CA LYS A 218 12.65 -8.12 -16.74
C LYS A 218 12.47 -6.97 -15.75
N GLY A 219 12.42 -7.30 -14.47
CA GLY A 219 12.24 -6.32 -13.41
C GLY A 219 12.73 -6.84 -12.06
N LEU A 220 12.78 -5.93 -11.09
CA LEU A 220 13.25 -6.20 -9.73
C LEU A 220 12.21 -5.70 -8.74
N ILE A 221 11.87 -6.55 -7.75
CA ILE A 221 11.02 -6.16 -6.62
C ILE A 221 11.93 -5.69 -5.49
N TYR A 222 11.75 -4.45 -5.03
CA TYR A 222 12.43 -3.92 -3.84
C TYR A 222 11.43 -3.67 -2.70
N CYS A 223 11.95 -3.58 -1.48
CA CYS A 223 11.18 -3.25 -0.29
C CYS A 223 11.55 -1.84 0.15
N ALA A 224 10.55 -0.95 0.24
CA ALA A 224 10.75 0.34 0.88
C ALA A 224 10.78 0.16 2.40
N GLY A 225 11.34 1.13 3.11
CA GLY A 225 11.32 1.16 4.56
C GLY A 225 12.53 0.62 5.27
N THR A 226 13.47 -0.03 4.58
CA THR A 226 14.66 -0.62 5.21
C THR A 226 15.46 0.42 6.01
N GLU A 227 16.34 -0.02 6.92
CA GLU A 227 17.24 0.91 7.66
C GLU A 227 18.01 1.88 6.76
N ARG A 228 18.19 1.54 5.46
CA ARG A 228 18.88 2.37 4.47
C ARG A 228 17.96 3.33 3.71
N ASP A 229 16.68 3.02 3.59
CA ASP A 229 15.66 3.82 2.91
C ASP A 229 14.35 3.80 3.71
N PRO A 230 14.26 4.57 4.82
CA PRO A 230 13.10 4.55 5.70
C PRO A 230 11.82 4.97 4.96
N LEU A 231 10.65 4.50 5.43
CA LEU A 231 9.34 4.74 4.79
C LEU A 231 8.96 6.22 4.69
N PHE A 232 9.67 7.07 5.42
CA PHE A 232 9.49 8.50 5.37
C PHE A 232 10.32 9.05 4.21
N HIS A 233 9.70 9.03 3.03
CA HIS A 233 10.21 9.76 1.87
C HIS A 233 10.22 11.26 2.19
N ASP A 234 11.23 11.97 1.66
CA ASP A 234 11.37 13.40 1.88
C ASP A 234 10.10 14.12 1.47
N ASN A 235 9.54 14.85 2.43
CA ASN A 235 8.41 15.71 2.17
C ASN A 235 8.91 17.07 1.67
N PRO A 236 8.38 17.60 0.58
CA PRO A 236 7.64 16.91 -0.48
C PRO A 236 8.53 16.62 -1.70
N SER A 237 8.44 15.43 -2.28
CA SER A 237 8.91 15.14 -3.63
C SER A 237 7.99 15.80 -4.69
N TYR A 238 7.76 17.13 -4.59
CA TYR A 238 7.05 17.91 -5.61
C TYR A 238 7.97 18.15 -6.81
N ASP A 239 8.36 17.08 -7.50
CA ASP A 239 9.51 17.18 -8.39
C ASP A 239 9.18 17.52 -9.85
N VAL A 240 7.91 17.70 -10.21
CA VAL A 240 7.62 18.28 -11.54
C VAL A 240 6.32 19.09 -11.61
N TYR A 241 5.39 18.86 -10.69
CA TYR A 241 4.09 19.52 -10.71
C TYR A 241 4.02 20.64 -9.68
N LYS A 242 4.56 21.81 -10.05
CA LYS A 242 4.37 23.08 -9.31
C LYS A 242 2.93 23.62 -9.33
N TYR A 243 1.95 22.87 -9.85
CA TYR A 243 0.66 23.43 -10.20
C TYR A 243 -0.50 22.52 -9.81
N SER A 244 -0.97 22.74 -8.60
CA SER A 244 -2.36 22.95 -8.18
C SER A 244 -2.47 22.40 -6.75
N PRO A 245 -3.07 23.15 -5.80
CA PRO A 245 -3.44 22.54 -4.53
C PRO A 245 -4.24 21.27 -4.83
N PRO A 246 -4.04 20.17 -4.08
CA PRO A 246 -4.82 18.97 -4.27
C PRO A 246 -6.30 19.36 -4.27
N PRO A 247 -7.13 18.78 -5.16
CA PRO A 247 -8.55 19.06 -5.16
C PRO A 247 -9.09 18.90 -3.74
N ALA A 248 -10.03 19.76 -3.35
CA ALA A 248 -10.61 19.73 -2.01
C ALA A 248 -10.97 18.29 -1.63
N ALA A 249 -10.58 17.87 -0.44
CA ALA A 249 -10.76 16.50 0.03
C ALA A 249 -12.23 16.09 -0.22
N LYS A 250 -12.43 15.09 -1.08
CA LYS A 250 -13.76 14.51 -1.30
C LYS A 250 -14.18 13.86 0.02
N ALA A 251 -15.45 14.00 0.39
CA ALA A 251 -15.97 13.34 1.58
C ALA A 251 -15.72 11.83 1.46
N ASP A 252 -14.87 11.29 2.32
CA ASP A 252 -14.60 9.86 2.36
C ASP A 252 -15.81 9.13 2.96
N LEU A 253 -16.13 7.95 2.43
CA LEU A 253 -17.05 7.04 3.08
C LEU A 253 -16.33 6.47 4.31
N ILE A 254 -16.57 7.07 5.47
CA ILE A 254 -15.84 6.76 6.71
C ILE A 254 -16.43 5.54 7.42
N ILE A 255 -17.71 5.20 7.19
CA ILE A 255 -18.43 4.16 7.93
C ILE A 255 -19.32 3.34 6.98
N THR A 256 -19.20 2.02 7.04
CA THR A 256 -20.14 1.04 6.50
C THR A 256 -20.90 0.41 7.67
N LEU A 257 -22.22 0.34 7.59
CA LEU A 257 -23.06 -0.31 8.60
C LEU A 257 -23.69 -1.56 8.00
N ASP A 258 -23.30 -2.73 8.48
CA ASP A 258 -23.98 -3.99 8.18
C ASP A 258 -25.00 -4.28 9.27
N VAL A 259 -26.29 -4.26 8.90
CA VAL A 259 -27.38 -4.56 9.83
C VAL A 259 -27.89 -5.97 9.56
N SER A 260 -27.83 -6.84 10.56
CA SER A 260 -28.43 -8.18 10.51
C SER A 260 -29.41 -8.36 11.66
N SER A 261 -30.56 -8.99 11.38
CA SER A 261 -31.56 -9.30 12.38
C SER A 261 -31.77 -10.80 12.49
N LYS A 262 -31.74 -11.33 13.71
CA LYS A 262 -32.14 -12.71 14.03
C LYS A 262 -33.04 -12.71 15.25
N LYS A 263 -34.31 -13.11 15.07
CA LYS A 263 -35.33 -13.17 16.14
C LYS A 263 -35.51 -11.84 16.88
N GLU A 264 -34.94 -11.73 18.08
CA GLU A 264 -35.08 -10.62 19.05
C GLU A 264 -33.79 -9.80 19.19
N THR A 265 -32.80 -10.02 18.32
CA THR A 265 -31.56 -9.25 18.30
C THR A 265 -31.33 -8.62 16.95
N CYS A 266 -31.00 -7.33 16.98
CA CYS A 266 -30.47 -6.58 15.85
C CYS A 266 -28.97 -6.40 16.10
N THR A 267 -28.14 -6.96 15.23
CA THR A 267 -26.69 -6.75 15.26
C THR A 267 -26.36 -5.70 14.20
N VAL A 268 -25.82 -4.58 14.65
CA VAL A 268 -25.26 -3.54 13.78
C VAL A 268 -23.74 -3.68 13.84
N LEU A 269 -23.15 -4.13 12.76
CA LEU A 269 -21.71 -4.13 12.59
C LEU A 269 -21.32 -2.80 11.93
N GLY A 270 -20.73 -1.92 12.73
CA GLY A 270 -20.10 -0.72 12.23
C GLY A 270 -18.69 -1.04 11.78
N ARG A 271 -18.38 -0.83 10.51
CA ARG A 271 -17.02 -0.87 10.00
C ARG A 271 -16.61 0.54 9.65
N ASN A 272 -15.52 1.02 10.20
CA ASN A 272 -14.86 2.22 9.68
C ASN A 272 -13.46 1.83 9.21
N MET A 273 -12.74 2.80 8.66
CA MET A 273 -11.34 2.57 8.28
C MET A 273 -10.42 2.33 9.50
N ALA A 274 -10.87 2.55 10.73
CA ALA A 274 -10.11 2.23 11.95
C ALA A 274 -10.38 0.81 12.51
N GLY A 275 -11.30 0.06 11.91
CA GLY A 275 -11.59 -1.32 12.30
C GLY A 275 -13.09 -1.67 12.32
N GLU A 276 -13.39 -2.83 12.90
CA GLU A 276 -14.75 -3.32 13.08
C GLU A 276 -15.20 -3.12 14.55
N GLU A 277 -16.36 -2.53 14.73
CA GLU A 277 -17.07 -2.45 16.01
C GLU A 277 -18.42 -3.16 15.90
N VAL A 278 -18.62 -4.16 16.77
CA VAL A 278 -19.86 -4.93 16.82
C VAL A 278 -20.77 -4.32 17.89
N TYR A 279 -21.90 -3.77 17.47
CA TYR A 279 -22.96 -3.31 18.36
C TYR A 279 -24.10 -4.33 18.36
N ASN A 280 -24.34 -4.96 19.51
CA ASN A 280 -25.52 -5.79 19.72
C ASN A 280 -26.60 -4.90 20.34
N LEU A 281 -27.61 -4.56 19.54
CA LEU A 281 -28.77 -3.83 20.03
C LEU A 281 -29.82 -4.86 20.46
N PRO A 282 -30.17 -4.93 21.77
CA PRO A 282 -31.37 -5.64 22.16
C PRO A 282 -32.56 -4.98 21.46
N TYR A 283 -33.54 -5.76 20.99
CA TYR A 283 -34.81 -5.15 20.61
C TYR A 283 -35.36 -4.43 21.84
N LEU A 284 -35.31 -3.10 21.82
CA LEU A 284 -36.24 -2.31 22.59
C LEU A 284 -37.60 -2.62 21.99
N LEU A 285 -38.29 -3.61 22.56
CA LEU A 285 -39.71 -3.81 22.40
C LEU A 285 -40.37 -2.51 22.88
N TYR A 286 -40.45 -1.51 22.00
CA TYR A 286 -41.45 -0.48 22.15
C TYR A 286 -42.78 -1.21 22.12
N PRO A 287 -43.61 -1.11 23.17
CA PRO A 287 -44.93 -1.69 23.10
C PRO A 287 -45.62 -1.09 21.88
N PRO A 288 -46.35 -1.88 21.07
CA PRO A 288 -47.14 -1.32 20.00
C PRO A 288 -48.10 -0.31 20.64
N PHE A 289 -47.90 0.97 20.34
CA PHE A 289 -48.93 1.97 20.58
C PHE A 289 -50.10 1.61 19.67
N PHE A 290 -51.03 0.82 20.21
CA PHE A 290 -52.38 0.74 19.70
C PHE A 290 -53.05 2.07 20.04
N PHE A 291 -53.26 2.90 19.03
CA PHE A 291 -54.34 3.90 19.02
C PHE A 291 -55.47 3.34 18.17
#